data_AF-A0A3P6S0H1-F1
#
_entry.id   AF-A0A3P6S0H1-F1
#
_cell.length_a   1.000
_cell.length_b   1.000
_cell.length_c   1.000
_cell.angle_alpha   90.00
_cell.angle_beta   90.00
_cell.angle_gamma   90.00
#
_symmetry.space_group_name_H-M   'P 1'
#
loop_
_entity.id
_entity.type
_entity.pdbx_description
1 polymer ?
#
loop_
_entity_poly.entity_id
_entity_poly.type
_entity_poly.pdbx_seq_one_letter_code
_entity_poly.pdbx_strand_id
1 'polypeptide(L)'
;MSKSSQLANQLAQQLRTADTPDGVRLFSLLTLGELGRKCPKVYENDSTLKPEELLVDAFNSSSEELKTAASYSLGMLAVGNLEKFLPFLLKQINSQPKRQYLLLHALKEVIGSESVDMKAMEFFRPRIEQIWPVLMDHAIWPVLMDHAVCAEEGTRNVVAECLGKLCLVHPESLLPLLKDCTVSKNPLMRASAVTAVKFLIVEQWTAADDLLHDAMPDFLQTVNDRDLNIRDILDVFLPSLYAETMVKKELVREVEMGPFKHTVDDGLDLRKAAFECMYTLLETCLERLEINEFMTHMESGLKDHHDIKLLTCLMLARLAALCPTQVLQRLDRLCEPLKVSFKRGLI
;
A
#
# COMPACT_ATOMS: atom_id res chain seq x y z
N MET A 1 29.19 16.12 18.86
CA MET A 1 29.08 16.72 17.51
C MET A 1 30.34 16.54 16.67
N SER A 2 31.57 16.70 17.21
CA SER A 2 32.80 16.59 16.38
C SER A 2 32.98 15.26 15.64
N LYS A 3 32.73 14.11 16.27
CA LYS A 3 32.89 12.79 15.62
C LYS A 3 31.90 12.53 14.49
N SER A 4 30.63 12.89 14.66
CA SER A 4 29.60 12.70 13.63
C SER A 4 29.83 13.59 12.42
N SER A 5 30.24 14.85 12.62
CA SER A 5 30.62 15.76 11.53
C SER A 5 31.91 15.32 10.82
N GLN A 6 32.88 14.77 11.56
CA GLN A 6 34.08 14.17 10.95
C GLN A 6 33.73 12.96 10.08
N LEU A 7 32.88 12.05 10.59
CA LEU A 7 32.41 10.89 9.84
C LEU A 7 31.67 11.32 8.57
N ALA A 8 30.72 12.26 8.68
CA ALA A 8 29.99 12.77 7.53
C ALA A 8 30.94 13.31 6.44
N ASN A 9 31.97 14.09 6.84
CA ASN A 9 32.97 14.61 5.92
C ASN A 9 33.79 13.51 5.24
N GLN A 10 34.20 12.47 5.98
CA GLN A 10 34.90 11.32 5.41
C GLN A 10 34.03 10.58 4.39
N LEU A 11 32.76 10.33 4.71
CA LEU A 11 31.82 9.67 3.81
C LEU A 11 31.55 10.51 2.55
N ALA A 12 31.38 11.83 2.70
CA ALA A 12 31.25 12.75 1.58
C ALA A 12 32.48 12.72 0.66
N GLN A 13 33.69 12.60 1.24
CA GLN A 13 34.92 12.43 0.46
C GLN A 13 34.94 11.09 -0.29
N GLN A 14 34.47 10.00 0.31
CA GLN A 14 34.36 8.71 -0.39
C GLN A 14 33.44 8.80 -1.60
N LEU A 15 32.32 9.54 -1.50
CA LEU A 15 31.39 9.73 -2.62
C LEU A 15 31.96 10.60 -3.76
N ARG A 16 32.83 11.56 -3.44
CA ARG A 16 33.49 12.42 -4.43
C ARG A 16 34.67 11.74 -5.14
N THR A 17 35.19 10.65 -4.58
CA THR A 17 36.36 9.95 -5.11
C THR A 17 35.91 8.95 -6.18
N ALA A 18 36.45 9.07 -7.41
CA ALA A 18 35.98 8.29 -8.57
C ALA A 18 36.24 6.78 -8.44
N ASP A 19 37.35 6.38 -7.80
CA ASP A 19 37.77 4.98 -7.67
C ASP A 19 37.19 4.26 -6.43
N THR A 20 36.27 4.90 -5.71
CA THR A 20 35.66 4.31 -4.51
C THR A 20 34.82 3.09 -4.90
N PRO A 21 35.03 1.91 -4.28
CA PRO A 21 34.22 0.73 -4.54
C PRO A 21 32.74 0.96 -4.27
N ASP A 22 31.86 0.39 -5.09
CA ASP A 22 30.42 0.61 -4.97
C ASP A 22 29.85 0.23 -3.60
N GLY A 23 30.37 -0.81 -2.93
CA GLY A 23 29.97 -1.15 -1.56
C GLY A 23 30.28 -0.04 -0.53
N VAL A 24 31.39 0.67 -0.70
CA VAL A 24 31.76 1.81 0.16
C VAL A 24 30.88 3.03 -0.17
N ARG A 25 30.59 3.25 -1.46
CA ARG A 25 29.67 4.31 -1.90
C ARG A 25 28.27 4.07 -1.35
N LEU A 26 27.76 2.85 -1.45
CA LEU A 26 26.46 2.43 -0.92
C LEU A 26 26.37 2.69 0.58
N PHE A 27 27.35 2.19 1.35
CA PHE A 27 27.44 2.42 2.78
C PHE A 27 27.48 3.93 3.11
N SER A 28 28.23 4.72 2.34
CA SER A 28 28.34 6.16 2.53
C SER A 28 27.03 6.89 2.29
N LEU A 29 26.28 6.55 1.23
CA LEU A 29 24.97 7.13 0.93
C LEU A 29 24.00 6.87 2.10
N LEU A 30 23.83 5.60 2.47
CA LEU A 30 22.90 5.18 3.54
C LEU A 30 23.27 5.82 4.88
N THR A 31 24.56 5.84 5.22
CA THR A 31 25.03 6.40 6.50
C THR A 31 24.84 7.92 6.55
N LEU A 32 25.02 8.64 5.43
CA LEU A 32 24.73 10.08 5.39
C LEU A 32 23.25 10.37 5.62
N GLY A 33 22.35 9.57 5.02
CA GLY A 33 20.91 9.68 5.23
C GLY A 33 20.51 9.44 6.69
N GLU A 34 20.98 8.34 7.28
CA GLU A 34 20.69 8.00 8.69
C GLU A 34 21.29 9.00 9.68
N LEU A 35 22.50 9.52 9.42
CA LEU A 35 23.06 10.61 10.21
C LEU A 35 22.18 11.86 10.15
N GLY A 36 21.63 12.19 8.98
CA GLY A 36 20.70 13.32 8.82
C GLY A 36 19.42 13.13 9.61
N ARG A 37 18.85 11.94 9.55
CA ARG A 37 17.64 11.57 10.29
C ARG A 37 17.81 11.63 11.79
N LYS A 38 18.86 10.98 12.32
CA LYS A 38 19.06 10.80 13.77
C LYS A 38 19.79 11.97 14.42
N CYS A 39 20.65 12.66 13.68
CA CYS A 39 21.51 13.74 14.15
C CYS A 39 21.49 14.95 13.19
N PRO A 40 20.33 15.60 12.95
CA PRO A 40 20.18 16.63 11.90
C PRO A 40 21.14 17.81 12.03
N LYS A 41 21.55 18.15 13.27
CA LYS A 41 22.53 19.20 13.58
C LYS A 41 23.90 18.99 12.93
N VAL A 42 24.21 17.77 12.49
CA VAL A 42 25.46 17.46 11.77
C VAL A 42 25.57 18.28 10.47
N TYR A 43 24.44 18.64 9.85
CA TYR A 43 24.39 19.34 8.56
C TYR A 43 23.93 20.81 8.65
N GLU A 44 23.79 21.37 9.85
CA GLU A 44 23.37 22.76 10.08
C GLU A 44 24.56 23.74 9.99
N ASN A 45 25.72 23.35 10.53
CA ASN A 45 26.87 24.27 10.72
C ASN A 45 27.92 24.21 9.60
N ASP A 46 27.90 23.15 8.78
CA ASP A 46 28.88 22.95 7.70
C ASP A 46 28.21 23.13 6.34
N SER A 47 28.32 24.34 5.78
CA SER A 47 27.75 24.69 4.47
C SER A 47 28.47 24.04 3.29
N THR A 48 29.60 23.37 3.51
CA THR A 48 30.44 22.80 2.44
C THR A 48 30.09 21.34 2.11
N LEU A 49 29.49 20.62 3.05
CA LEU A 49 29.21 19.20 2.87
C LEU A 49 28.06 18.95 1.88
N LYS A 50 26.98 19.73 2.00
CA LYS A 50 25.79 19.69 1.13
C LYS A 50 25.33 18.27 0.78
N PRO A 51 24.91 17.48 1.79
CA PRO A 51 24.55 16.08 1.58
C PRO A 51 23.45 15.90 0.52
N GLU A 52 22.52 16.84 0.42
CA GLU A 52 21.45 16.85 -0.56
C GLU A 52 21.95 16.89 -2.01
N GLU A 53 23.02 17.63 -2.30
CA GLU A 53 23.63 17.69 -3.63
C GLU A 53 24.36 16.36 -3.94
N LEU A 54 25.11 15.82 -2.98
CA LEU A 54 25.82 14.54 -3.12
C LEU A 54 24.87 13.37 -3.40
N LEU A 55 23.73 13.33 -2.71
CA LEU A 55 22.72 12.30 -2.88
C LEU A 55 22.05 12.41 -4.26
N VAL A 56 21.70 13.63 -4.69
CA VAL A 56 21.10 13.85 -6.03
C VAL A 56 22.10 13.51 -7.15
N ASP A 57 23.39 13.80 -6.96
CA ASP A 57 24.42 13.46 -7.93
C ASP A 57 24.58 11.94 -8.12
N ALA A 58 24.36 11.16 -7.05
CA ALA A 58 24.39 9.71 -7.10
C ALA A 58 23.28 9.10 -7.98
N PHE A 59 22.22 9.85 -8.33
CA PHE A 59 21.20 9.40 -9.30
C PHE A 59 21.77 9.18 -10.71
N ASN A 60 22.93 9.75 -11.01
CA ASN A 60 23.61 9.54 -12.29
C ASN A 60 24.48 8.28 -12.32
N SER A 61 24.52 7.51 -11.23
CA SER A 61 25.25 6.24 -11.17
C SER A 61 24.73 5.25 -12.22
N SER A 62 25.58 4.35 -12.69
CA SER A 62 25.14 3.21 -13.50
C SER A 62 24.53 2.09 -12.66
N SER A 63 24.78 2.08 -11.35
CA SER A 63 24.23 1.09 -10.41
C SER A 63 22.86 1.52 -9.90
N GLU A 64 21.83 0.70 -10.17
CA GLU A 64 20.48 0.90 -9.65
C GLU A 64 20.44 0.87 -8.11
N GLU A 65 21.24 0.01 -7.48
CA GLU A 65 21.32 -0.08 -6.02
C GLU A 65 21.79 1.24 -5.39
N LEU A 66 22.78 1.91 -6.00
CA LEU A 66 23.23 3.23 -5.56
C LEU A 66 22.17 4.32 -5.77
N LYS A 67 21.40 4.26 -6.87
CA LYS A 67 20.29 5.20 -7.11
C LYS A 67 19.20 5.05 -6.06
N THR A 68 18.79 3.82 -5.77
CA THR A 68 17.77 3.53 -4.76
C THR A 68 18.24 3.92 -3.36
N ALA A 69 19.48 3.61 -3.00
CA ALA A 69 20.05 4.01 -1.72
C ALA A 69 20.16 5.53 -1.56
N ALA A 70 20.53 6.24 -2.63
CA ALA A 70 20.55 7.70 -2.62
C ALA A 70 19.15 8.30 -2.45
N SER A 71 18.14 7.70 -3.11
CA SER A 71 16.74 8.15 -3.03
C SER A 71 16.20 7.98 -1.61
N TYR A 72 16.40 6.78 -1.04
CA TYR A 72 16.06 6.49 0.34
C TYR A 72 16.74 7.46 1.32
N SER A 73 18.05 7.67 1.15
CA SER A 73 18.85 8.53 2.02
C SER A 73 18.44 10.00 1.94
N LEU A 74 18.02 10.48 0.77
CA LEU A 74 17.51 11.84 0.58
C LEU A 74 16.17 12.03 1.32
N GLY A 75 15.31 11.00 1.29
CA GLY A 75 14.09 10.98 2.11
C GLY A 75 14.42 11.03 3.60
N MET A 76 15.32 10.18 4.09
CA MET A 76 15.74 10.17 5.51
C MET A 76 16.37 11.49 5.96
N LEU A 77 17.14 12.15 5.09
CA LEU A 77 17.69 13.47 5.33
C LEU A 77 16.57 14.51 5.52
N ALA A 78 15.55 14.47 4.67
CA ALA A 78 14.39 15.35 4.78
C ALA A 78 13.56 15.09 6.04
N VAL A 79 13.38 13.83 6.43
CA VAL A 79 12.76 13.47 7.72
C VAL A 79 13.51 14.16 8.87
N GLY A 80 14.84 14.11 8.90
CA GLY A 80 15.63 14.74 9.96
C GLY A 80 15.48 16.27 10.07
N ASN A 81 15.28 16.97 8.94
CA ASN A 81 15.07 18.43 8.92
C ASN A 81 14.17 18.83 7.73
N LEU A 82 12.86 18.78 7.97
CA LEU A 82 11.84 19.09 6.96
C LEU A 82 11.97 20.52 6.42
N GLU A 83 12.21 21.50 7.29
CA GLU A 83 12.29 22.92 6.90
C GLU A 83 13.39 23.19 5.85
N LYS A 84 14.53 22.50 5.96
CA LYS A 84 15.66 22.68 5.04
C LYS A 84 15.51 21.83 3.78
N PHE A 85 15.21 20.54 3.93
CA PHE A 85 15.41 19.57 2.86
C PHE A 85 14.13 19.20 2.11
N LEU A 86 12.94 19.35 2.71
CA LEU A 86 11.68 19.11 1.99
C LEU A 86 11.45 20.15 0.87
N PRO A 87 11.64 21.47 1.07
CA PRO A 87 11.54 22.43 -0.04
C PRO A 87 12.54 22.15 -1.16
N PHE A 88 13.75 21.71 -0.81
CA PHE A 88 14.74 21.26 -1.79
C PHE A 88 14.21 20.08 -2.60
N LEU A 89 13.73 19.03 -1.93
CA LEU A 89 13.20 17.83 -2.56
C LEU A 89 12.04 18.15 -3.52
N LEU A 90 11.05 18.91 -3.07
CA LEU A 90 9.89 19.30 -3.89
C LEU A 90 10.32 20.15 -5.10
N LYS A 91 11.28 21.06 -4.93
CA LYS A 91 11.87 21.81 -6.05
C LYS A 91 12.56 20.89 -7.05
N GLN A 92 13.28 19.86 -6.60
CA GLN A 92 13.94 18.90 -7.50
C GLN A 92 12.91 18.09 -8.30
N ILE A 93 11.81 17.64 -7.67
CA ILE A 93 10.74 16.89 -8.36
C ILE A 93 10.20 17.69 -9.55
N ASN A 94 9.91 18.98 -9.32
CA ASN A 94 9.35 19.86 -10.36
C ASN A 94 10.35 20.30 -11.44
N SER A 95 11.66 20.23 -11.15
CA SER A 95 12.70 20.74 -12.07
C SER A 95 13.48 19.66 -12.81
N GLN A 96 13.40 18.39 -12.40
CA GLN A 96 14.21 17.30 -12.95
C GLN A 96 13.36 16.10 -13.38
N PRO A 97 12.63 16.19 -14.52
CA PRO A 97 11.71 15.13 -14.97
C PRO A 97 12.41 13.78 -15.17
N LYS A 98 13.70 13.78 -15.58
CA LYS A 98 14.48 12.54 -15.77
C LYS A 98 14.79 11.78 -14.48
N ARG A 99 14.75 12.46 -13.32
CA ARG A 99 15.05 11.89 -12.00
C ARG A 99 13.82 11.84 -11.10
N GLN A 100 12.67 12.22 -11.65
CA GLN A 100 11.40 12.37 -10.95
C GLN A 100 10.98 11.09 -10.22
N TYR A 101 11.12 9.92 -10.86
CA TYR A 101 10.83 8.64 -10.24
C TYR A 101 11.58 8.41 -8.91
N LEU A 102 12.90 8.65 -8.88
CA LEU A 102 13.73 8.51 -7.67
C LEU A 102 13.42 9.58 -6.63
N LEU A 103 13.08 10.80 -7.06
CA LEU A 103 12.73 11.88 -6.14
C LEU A 103 11.35 11.66 -5.50
N LEU A 104 10.39 11.09 -6.24
CA LEU A 104 9.09 10.69 -5.70
C LEU A 104 9.24 9.54 -4.70
N HIS A 105 10.16 8.59 -4.93
CA HIS A 105 10.50 7.58 -3.91
C HIS A 105 11.09 8.23 -2.65
N ALA A 106 11.95 9.24 -2.78
CA ALA A 106 12.46 9.96 -1.62
C ALA A 106 11.33 10.66 -0.84
N LEU A 107 10.37 11.28 -1.55
CA LEU A 107 9.18 11.89 -0.94
C LEU A 107 8.29 10.86 -0.25
N LYS A 108 8.11 9.68 -0.86
CA LYS A 108 7.39 8.55 -0.28
C LYS A 108 8.00 8.11 1.04
N GLU A 109 9.33 8.12 1.18
CA GLU A 109 9.99 7.83 2.45
C GLU A 109 9.76 8.93 3.50
N VAL A 110 9.67 10.21 3.09
CA VAL A 110 9.30 11.30 4.00
C VAL A 110 7.90 11.07 4.56
N ILE A 111 6.92 10.81 3.68
CA ILE A 111 5.52 10.56 4.04
C ILE A 111 5.40 9.28 4.88
N GLY A 112 6.07 8.19 4.45
CA GLY A 112 6.01 6.89 5.12
C GLY A 112 6.77 6.83 6.45
N SER A 113 7.63 7.79 6.75
CA SER A 113 8.34 7.83 8.03
C SER A 113 7.41 8.00 9.24
N GLU A 114 6.18 8.46 9.00
CA GLU A 114 5.13 8.63 10.01
C GLU A 114 4.53 7.30 10.47
N SER A 115 4.58 6.23 9.67
CA SER A 115 3.89 4.96 10.00
C SER A 115 4.70 3.96 10.83
N VAL A 116 5.99 4.23 11.11
CA VAL A 116 6.93 3.17 11.57
C VAL A 116 7.41 3.34 13.03
N ASP A 117 7.32 4.53 13.65
CA ASP A 117 7.93 4.75 14.97
C ASP A 117 7.06 5.63 15.89
N MET A 118 6.32 5.00 16.81
CA MET A 118 5.47 5.68 17.79
C MET A 118 6.21 6.72 18.65
N LYS A 119 7.53 6.59 18.84
CA LYS A 119 8.35 7.59 19.56
C LYS A 119 8.82 8.76 18.69
N ALA A 120 8.96 8.56 17.38
CA ALA A 120 9.17 9.66 16.45
C ALA A 120 7.90 10.51 16.34
N MET A 121 6.73 9.86 16.40
CA MET A 121 5.41 10.51 16.39
C MET A 121 5.25 11.60 17.47
N GLU A 122 5.68 11.37 18.72
CA GLU A 122 5.57 12.37 19.80
C GLU A 122 6.38 13.66 19.53
N PHE A 123 7.50 13.57 18.81
CA PHE A 123 8.34 14.73 18.47
C PHE A 123 8.00 15.35 17.10
N PHE A 124 7.49 14.54 16.16
CA PHE A 124 7.14 14.96 14.80
C PHE A 124 5.77 15.61 14.72
N ARG A 125 4.77 15.03 15.40
CA ARG A 125 3.35 15.41 15.29
C ARG A 125 3.08 16.89 15.58
N PRO A 126 3.70 17.55 16.58
CA PRO A 126 3.43 18.97 16.85
C PRO A 126 4.01 19.93 15.80
N ARG A 127 5.14 19.57 15.15
CA ARG A 127 5.74 20.37 14.07
C ARG A 127 5.03 20.14 12.74
N ILE A 128 4.59 18.90 12.53
CA ILE A 128 3.71 18.52 11.43
C ILE A 128 2.38 19.25 11.59
N GLU A 129 1.63 19.13 12.68
CA GLU A 129 0.32 19.77 12.84
C GLU A 129 0.30 21.31 12.59
N GLN A 130 1.42 22.03 12.83
CA GLN A 130 1.53 23.47 12.53
C GLN A 130 1.89 23.80 11.07
N ILE A 131 2.79 23.06 10.44
CA ILE A 131 3.36 23.39 9.11
C ILE A 131 2.77 22.48 8.02
N TRP A 132 2.36 21.27 8.38
CA TRP A 132 1.84 20.23 7.50
C TRP A 132 0.57 20.60 6.77
N PRO A 133 -0.45 21.25 7.36
CA PRO A 133 -1.61 21.67 6.57
C PRO A 133 -1.20 22.59 5.41
N VAL A 134 -0.28 23.53 5.66
CA VAL A 134 0.25 24.45 4.66
C VAL A 134 1.12 23.73 3.62
N LEU A 135 2.01 22.83 4.07
CA LEU A 135 2.85 22.04 3.17
C LEU A 135 2.04 21.05 2.33
N MET A 136 1.00 20.47 2.91
CA MET A 136 0.11 19.53 2.25
C MET A 136 -0.68 20.28 1.18
N ASP A 137 -1.41 21.34 1.53
CA ASP A 137 -2.25 22.08 0.58
C ASP A 137 -1.44 22.81 -0.51
N HIS A 138 -0.30 23.41 -0.16
CA HIS A 138 0.41 24.31 -1.08
C HIS A 138 1.67 23.69 -1.72
N ALA A 139 2.13 22.52 -1.29
CA ALA A 139 3.38 21.95 -1.77
C ALA A 139 3.30 20.46 -2.15
N ILE A 140 2.90 19.58 -1.24
CA ILE A 140 2.88 18.13 -1.46
C ILE A 140 1.70 17.73 -2.33
N TRP A 141 0.47 18.13 -1.97
CA TRP A 141 -0.73 17.75 -2.69
C TRP A 141 -0.71 18.19 -4.16
N PRO A 142 -0.34 19.45 -4.51
CA PRO A 142 -0.24 19.86 -5.91
C PRO A 142 0.79 19.02 -6.70
N VAL A 143 1.94 18.71 -6.09
CA VAL A 143 2.96 17.86 -6.72
C VAL A 143 2.41 16.46 -6.97
N LEU A 144 1.80 15.82 -5.97
CA LEU A 144 1.24 14.48 -6.15
C LEU A 144 0.11 14.47 -7.19
N MET A 145 -0.79 15.46 -7.17
CA MET A 145 -1.89 15.54 -8.15
C MET A 145 -1.39 15.76 -9.59
N ASP A 146 -0.37 16.59 -9.80
CA ASP A 146 0.25 16.80 -11.12
C ASP A 146 0.86 15.49 -11.65
N HIS A 147 1.43 14.68 -10.75
CA HIS A 147 2.10 13.43 -11.12
C HIS A 147 1.17 12.21 -11.13
N ALA A 148 -0.03 12.31 -10.55
CA ALA A 148 -1.06 11.27 -10.59
C ALA A 148 -1.58 11.01 -12.02
N VAL A 149 -1.29 11.92 -12.95
CA VAL A 149 -1.65 11.81 -14.37
C VAL A 149 -0.45 11.59 -15.29
N CYS A 150 0.74 11.30 -14.74
CA CYS A 150 1.91 10.96 -15.55
C CYS A 150 1.64 9.75 -16.43
N ALA A 151 2.19 9.73 -17.67
CA ALA A 151 2.02 8.61 -18.59
C ALA A 151 2.72 7.32 -18.11
N GLU A 152 3.81 7.46 -17.36
CA GLU A 152 4.55 6.35 -16.77
C GLU A 152 3.81 5.75 -15.57
N GLU A 153 3.45 4.47 -15.67
CA GLU A 153 2.72 3.75 -14.62
C GLU A 153 3.52 3.61 -13.32
N GLY A 154 4.83 3.35 -13.43
CA GLY A 154 5.71 3.27 -12.26
C GLY A 154 5.66 4.54 -11.42
N THR A 155 5.66 5.71 -12.06
CA THR A 155 5.55 7.01 -11.39
C THR A 155 4.17 7.18 -10.74
N ARG A 156 3.08 6.80 -11.42
CA ARG A 156 1.73 6.84 -10.83
C ARG A 156 1.59 5.93 -9.62
N ASN A 157 2.21 4.75 -9.63
CA ASN A 157 2.17 3.82 -8.49
C ASN A 157 2.86 4.41 -7.24
N VAL A 158 4.00 5.09 -7.42
CA VAL A 158 4.67 5.78 -6.31
C VAL A 158 3.80 6.91 -5.76
N VAL A 159 3.16 7.69 -6.65
CA VAL A 159 2.23 8.76 -6.26
C VAL A 159 1.02 8.19 -5.51
N ALA A 160 0.43 7.10 -6.01
CA ALA A 160 -0.68 6.41 -5.35
C ALA A 160 -0.29 5.92 -3.95
N GLU A 161 0.92 5.37 -3.78
CA GLU A 161 1.45 4.99 -2.47
C GLU A 161 1.58 6.18 -1.52
N CYS A 162 2.12 7.30 -2.01
CA CYS A 162 2.18 8.55 -1.25
C CYS A 162 0.78 9.01 -0.81
N LEU A 163 -0.18 9.02 -1.73
CA LEU A 163 -1.56 9.45 -1.46
C LEU A 163 -2.26 8.56 -0.43
N GLY A 164 -2.12 7.24 -0.55
CA GLY A 164 -2.69 6.30 0.42
C GLY A 164 -2.06 6.46 1.81
N LYS A 165 -0.73 6.56 1.89
CA LYS A 165 -0.04 6.81 3.17
C LYS A 165 -0.43 8.13 3.81
N LEU A 166 -0.60 9.21 3.02
CA LEU A 166 -1.09 10.48 3.54
C LEU A 166 -2.52 10.37 4.10
N CYS A 167 -3.39 9.62 3.41
CA CYS A 167 -4.76 9.40 3.86
C CYS A 167 -4.83 8.61 5.18
N LEU A 168 -3.86 7.75 5.49
CA LEU A 168 -3.79 7.11 6.81
C LEU A 168 -3.54 8.11 7.95
N VAL A 169 -2.94 9.26 7.66
CA VAL A 169 -2.62 10.31 8.65
C VAL A 169 -3.81 11.24 8.86
N HIS A 170 -4.49 11.64 7.78
CA HIS A 170 -5.64 12.55 7.81
C HIS A 170 -6.80 12.04 6.93
N PRO A 171 -7.47 10.95 7.32
CA PRO A 171 -8.49 10.32 6.48
C PRO A 171 -9.72 11.21 6.29
N GLU A 172 -10.13 11.97 7.32
CA GLU A 172 -11.31 12.83 7.27
C GLU A 172 -11.21 13.93 6.20
N SER A 173 -10.02 14.48 5.95
CA SER A 173 -9.83 15.55 4.98
C SER A 173 -9.40 15.04 3.59
N LEU A 174 -8.62 13.96 3.52
CA LEU A 174 -8.02 13.51 2.27
C LEU A 174 -8.82 12.42 1.55
N LEU A 175 -9.54 11.56 2.28
CA LEU A 175 -10.35 10.52 1.66
C LEU A 175 -11.49 11.09 0.79
N PRO A 176 -12.21 12.17 1.18
CA PRO A 176 -13.17 12.82 0.29
C PRO A 176 -12.53 13.33 -1.00
N LEU A 177 -11.31 13.87 -0.94
CA LEU A 177 -10.59 14.35 -2.12
C LEU A 177 -10.20 13.20 -3.05
N LEU A 178 -9.73 12.06 -2.50
CA LEU A 178 -9.46 10.86 -3.29
C LEU A 178 -10.74 10.30 -3.93
N LYS A 179 -11.85 10.33 -3.21
CA LYS A 179 -13.16 9.95 -3.76
C LYS A 179 -13.54 10.85 -4.94
N ASP A 180 -13.35 12.16 -4.85
CA ASP A 180 -13.62 13.06 -5.99
C ASP A 180 -12.72 12.76 -7.20
N CYS A 181 -11.50 12.24 -6.99
CA CYS A 181 -10.63 11.82 -8.07
C CYS A 181 -11.16 10.60 -8.86
N THR A 182 -12.02 9.74 -8.28
CA THR A 182 -12.59 8.57 -8.97
C THR A 182 -13.61 8.96 -10.05
N VAL A 183 -14.14 10.17 -10.02
CA VAL A 183 -15.05 10.71 -11.05
C VAL A 183 -14.35 11.68 -12.03
N SER A 184 -13.01 11.77 -11.95
CA SER A 184 -12.23 12.64 -12.83
C SER A 184 -12.42 12.29 -14.30
N LYS A 185 -12.40 13.31 -15.17
CA LYS A 185 -12.41 13.11 -16.64
C LYS A 185 -11.14 12.41 -17.13
N ASN A 186 -10.02 12.53 -16.40
CA ASN A 186 -8.75 11.91 -16.77
C ASN A 186 -8.69 10.46 -16.26
N PRO A 187 -8.56 9.44 -17.13
CA PRO A 187 -8.49 8.04 -16.71
C PRO A 187 -7.27 7.74 -15.82
N LEU A 188 -6.14 8.41 -16.05
CA LEU A 188 -4.94 8.20 -15.25
C LEU A 188 -5.14 8.68 -13.81
N MET A 189 -5.88 9.78 -13.61
CA MET A 189 -6.23 10.27 -12.27
C MET A 189 -7.10 9.27 -11.53
N ARG A 190 -8.13 8.74 -12.21
CA ARG A 190 -9.02 7.71 -11.64
C ARG A 190 -8.24 6.46 -11.24
N ALA A 191 -7.35 5.98 -12.11
CA ALA A 191 -6.46 4.85 -11.83
C ALA A 191 -5.58 5.09 -10.59
N SER A 192 -4.96 6.27 -10.50
CA SER A 192 -4.10 6.64 -9.36
C SER A 192 -4.88 6.73 -8.05
N ALA A 193 -6.09 7.30 -8.06
CA ALA A 193 -6.94 7.41 -6.88
C ALA A 193 -7.38 6.04 -6.36
N VAL A 194 -7.79 5.16 -7.27
CA VAL A 194 -8.10 3.76 -7.00
C VAL A 194 -6.88 3.03 -6.42
N THR A 195 -5.71 3.18 -7.04
CA THR A 195 -4.49 2.51 -6.61
C THR A 195 -4.05 3.01 -5.24
N ALA A 196 -4.36 4.26 -4.88
CA ALA A 196 -4.07 4.80 -3.56
C ALA A 196 -4.83 4.06 -2.44
N VAL A 197 -6.04 3.57 -2.71
CA VAL A 197 -6.82 2.76 -1.76
C VAL A 197 -6.11 1.47 -1.37
N LYS A 198 -5.33 0.87 -2.29
CA LYS A 198 -4.47 -0.29 -1.96
C LYS A 198 -3.58 -0.02 -0.76
N PHE A 199 -3.06 1.21 -0.67
CA PHE A 199 -2.14 1.63 0.37
C PHE A 199 -2.84 2.20 1.61
N LEU A 200 -4.17 2.26 1.61
CA LEU A 200 -5.01 2.50 2.79
C LEU A 200 -5.37 1.21 3.52
N ILE A 201 -5.39 0.08 2.82
CA ILE A 201 -5.67 -1.24 3.42
C ILE A 201 -4.40 -1.76 4.09
N VAL A 202 -4.35 -1.66 5.41
CA VAL A 202 -3.22 -2.10 6.24
C VAL A 202 -3.63 -3.26 7.16
N GLU A 203 -2.66 -4.02 7.68
CA GLU A 203 -2.95 -5.21 8.51
C GLU A 203 -3.68 -4.91 9.82
N GLN A 204 -3.49 -3.70 10.38
CA GLN A 204 -4.09 -3.29 11.64
C GLN A 204 -5.21 -2.29 11.39
N TRP A 205 -6.39 -2.53 11.97
CA TRP A 205 -7.52 -1.60 11.88
C TRP A 205 -7.15 -0.22 12.43
N THR A 206 -7.49 0.82 11.67
CA THR A 206 -7.22 2.23 11.94
C THR A 206 -8.51 3.05 11.85
N ALA A 207 -8.45 4.33 12.24
CA ALA A 207 -9.56 5.26 12.04
C ALA A 207 -9.88 5.52 10.55
N ALA A 208 -8.95 5.22 9.64
CA ALA A 208 -9.19 5.34 8.21
C ALA A 208 -10.13 4.24 7.69
N ASP A 209 -10.16 3.07 8.33
CA ASP A 209 -10.95 1.91 7.89
C ASP A 209 -12.46 2.15 7.98
N ASP A 210 -12.93 2.80 9.06
CA ASP A 210 -14.35 3.15 9.22
C ASP A 210 -14.82 4.11 8.10
N LEU A 211 -14.00 5.12 7.80
CA LEU A 211 -14.29 6.09 6.74
C LEU A 211 -14.15 5.47 5.34
N LEU A 212 -13.16 4.59 5.17
CA LEU A 212 -12.94 3.87 3.92
C LEU A 212 -14.08 2.90 3.64
N HIS A 213 -14.63 2.22 4.65
CA HIS A 213 -15.80 1.36 4.52
C HIS A 213 -16.96 2.13 3.89
N ASP A 214 -17.25 3.34 4.38
CA ASP A 214 -18.33 4.18 3.85
C ASP A 214 -18.05 4.70 2.42
N ALA A 215 -16.79 4.93 2.08
CA ALA A 215 -16.37 5.40 0.75
C ALA A 215 -16.09 4.27 -0.26
N MET A 216 -15.97 3.02 0.18
CA MET A 216 -15.60 1.87 -0.64
C MET A 216 -16.49 1.69 -1.86
N PRO A 217 -17.84 1.89 -1.79
CA PRO A 217 -18.70 1.78 -2.97
C PRO A 217 -18.29 2.71 -4.12
N ASP A 218 -17.82 3.92 -3.82
CA ASP A 218 -17.39 4.89 -4.84
C ASP A 218 -16.12 4.42 -5.56
N PHE A 219 -15.19 3.77 -4.85
CA PHE A 219 -13.99 3.20 -5.44
C PHE A 219 -14.30 1.93 -6.23
N LEU A 220 -15.16 1.04 -5.71
CA LEU A 220 -15.55 -0.20 -6.40
C LEU A 220 -16.38 0.06 -7.66
N GLN A 221 -17.08 1.20 -7.76
CA GLN A 221 -17.78 1.58 -8.98
C GLN A 221 -16.85 1.66 -10.20
N THR A 222 -15.55 1.93 -10.00
CA THR A 222 -14.54 1.97 -11.06
C THR A 222 -14.28 0.61 -11.71
N VAL A 223 -14.76 -0.49 -11.13
CA VAL A 223 -14.84 -1.77 -11.85
C VAL A 223 -15.70 -1.60 -13.10
N ASN A 224 -16.68 -0.70 -13.14
CA ASN A 224 -17.47 -0.42 -14.34
C ASN A 224 -16.95 0.77 -15.17
N ASP A 225 -15.69 1.19 -14.97
CA ASP A 225 -15.11 2.33 -15.69
C ASP A 225 -15.15 2.14 -17.21
N ARG A 226 -15.07 3.21 -17.99
CA ARG A 226 -14.99 3.13 -19.46
C ARG A 226 -13.60 2.74 -19.95
N ASP A 227 -12.56 3.10 -19.20
CA ASP A 227 -11.18 2.76 -19.53
C ASP A 227 -10.84 1.35 -19.05
N LEU A 228 -10.28 0.53 -19.94
CA LEU A 228 -9.91 -0.85 -19.62
C LEU A 228 -8.79 -0.93 -18.58
N ASN A 229 -7.89 0.05 -18.48
CA ASN A 229 -6.76 -0.03 -17.55
C ASN A 229 -7.18 0.28 -16.10
N ILE A 230 -8.35 0.88 -15.89
CA ILE A 230 -8.90 1.15 -14.54
C ILE A 230 -9.71 -0.06 -14.05
N ARG A 231 -10.24 -0.84 -14.99
CA ARG A 231 -11.07 -2.02 -14.74
C ARG A 231 -10.32 -3.17 -14.08
N ASP A 232 -8.99 -3.16 -14.15
CA ASP A 232 -8.09 -4.17 -13.58
C ASP A 232 -7.83 -3.96 -12.07
N ILE A 233 -8.57 -3.02 -11.45
CA ILE A 233 -8.61 -2.82 -9.99
C ILE A 233 -8.91 -4.11 -9.21
N LEU A 234 -9.61 -5.07 -9.81
CA LEU A 234 -9.90 -6.34 -9.15
C LEU A 234 -8.61 -7.12 -8.83
N ASP A 235 -7.59 -7.06 -9.67
CA ASP A 235 -6.30 -7.73 -9.41
C ASP A 235 -5.62 -7.18 -8.15
N VAL A 236 -5.96 -5.96 -7.74
CA VAL A 236 -5.47 -5.34 -6.50
C VAL A 236 -6.20 -5.88 -5.27
N PHE A 237 -7.53 -6.08 -5.35
CA PHE A 237 -8.35 -6.45 -4.20
C PHE A 237 -8.56 -7.96 -4.05
N LEU A 238 -8.58 -8.71 -5.15
CA LEU A 238 -8.85 -10.16 -5.15
C LEU A 238 -7.88 -10.93 -4.25
N PRO A 239 -6.55 -10.69 -4.26
CA PRO A 239 -5.64 -11.41 -3.38
C PRO A 239 -5.97 -11.23 -1.88
N SER A 240 -6.26 -10.00 -1.46
CA SER A 240 -6.64 -9.70 -0.08
C SER A 240 -8.00 -10.32 0.26
N LEU A 241 -8.98 -10.19 -0.63
CA LEU A 241 -10.30 -10.80 -0.45
C LEU A 241 -10.20 -12.32 -0.28
N TYR A 242 -9.44 -12.98 -1.15
CA TYR A 242 -9.22 -14.41 -1.12
C TYR A 242 -8.45 -14.86 0.11
N ALA A 243 -7.49 -14.07 0.62
CA ALA A 243 -6.83 -14.35 1.88
C ALA A 243 -7.83 -14.36 3.06
N GLU A 244 -8.81 -13.46 3.06
CA GLU A 244 -9.87 -13.40 4.07
C GLU A 244 -10.91 -14.53 3.97
N THR A 245 -10.86 -15.38 2.94
CA THR A 245 -11.70 -16.61 2.87
C THR A 245 -11.16 -17.76 3.71
N MET A 246 -9.92 -17.66 4.19
CA MET A 246 -9.22 -18.75 4.87
C MET A 246 -9.42 -18.71 6.39
N VAL A 247 -9.59 -19.87 7.02
CA VAL A 247 -9.68 -19.97 8.48
C VAL A 247 -8.33 -19.60 9.12
N LYS A 248 -8.29 -18.45 9.79
CA LYS A 248 -7.15 -17.95 10.57
C LYS A 248 -7.11 -18.64 11.93
N LYS A 249 -6.19 -19.60 12.12
CA LYS A 249 -6.12 -20.43 13.34
C LYS A 249 -5.86 -19.62 14.60
N GLU A 250 -5.17 -18.50 14.46
CA GLU A 250 -4.90 -17.52 15.50
C GLU A 250 -6.17 -16.83 16.03
N LEU A 251 -7.28 -16.86 15.27
CA LEU A 251 -8.59 -16.34 15.68
C LEU A 251 -9.55 -17.44 16.19
N VAL A 252 -9.09 -18.70 16.26
CA VAL A 252 -9.90 -19.82 16.73
C VAL A 252 -9.43 -20.26 18.12
N ARG A 253 -10.33 -20.22 19.10
CA ARG A 253 -10.04 -20.59 20.49
C ARG A 253 -11.04 -21.60 21.03
N GLU A 254 -10.58 -22.52 21.87
CA GLU A 254 -11.46 -23.41 22.64
C GLU A 254 -11.73 -22.80 24.01
N VAL A 255 -13.01 -22.64 24.34
CA VAL A 255 -13.47 -22.21 25.66
C VAL A 255 -14.03 -23.42 26.38
N GLU A 256 -13.43 -23.75 27.52
CA GLU A 256 -13.94 -24.81 28.41
C GLU A 256 -15.14 -24.29 29.20
N MET A 257 -16.28 -24.98 29.07
CA MET A 257 -17.50 -24.75 29.84
C MET A 257 -17.76 -25.99 30.71
N GLY A 258 -16.92 -26.20 31.73
CA GLY A 258 -16.96 -27.38 32.58
C GLY A 258 -16.53 -28.65 31.81
N PRO A 259 -17.37 -29.70 31.69
CA PRO A 259 -17.01 -30.90 30.90
C PRO A 259 -17.13 -30.69 29.38
N PHE A 260 -17.62 -29.53 28.93
CA PHE A 260 -17.82 -29.21 27.52
C PHE A 260 -16.70 -28.31 26.99
N LYS A 261 -16.32 -28.51 25.73
CA LYS A 261 -15.45 -27.60 24.99
C LYS A 261 -16.26 -26.93 23.89
N HIS A 262 -16.13 -25.62 23.78
CA HIS A 262 -16.77 -24.84 22.73
C HIS A 262 -15.72 -24.09 21.93
N THR A 263 -15.65 -24.36 20.64
CA THR A 263 -14.77 -23.64 19.72
C THR A 263 -15.44 -22.32 19.34
N VAL A 264 -14.79 -21.21 19.67
CA VAL A 264 -15.14 -19.86 19.25
C VAL A 264 -14.20 -19.47 18.12
N ASP A 265 -14.77 -19.01 17.01
CA ASP A 265 -14.05 -18.52 15.84
C ASP A 265 -14.32 -17.03 15.70
N ASP A 266 -13.41 -16.22 16.24
CA ASP A 266 -13.52 -14.76 16.23
C ASP A 266 -13.30 -14.18 14.81
N GLY A 267 -12.86 -15.00 13.83
CA GLY A 267 -12.71 -14.63 12.43
C GLY A 267 -13.89 -14.98 11.53
N LEU A 268 -14.94 -15.63 12.06
CA LEU A 268 -16.05 -16.15 11.26
C LEU A 268 -16.82 -15.07 10.50
N ASP A 269 -17.12 -13.94 11.13
CA ASP A 269 -17.92 -12.87 10.51
C ASP A 269 -17.17 -12.19 9.36
N LEU A 270 -15.85 -12.02 9.50
CA LEU A 270 -14.99 -11.52 8.42
C LEU A 270 -14.97 -12.49 7.24
N ARG A 271 -14.88 -13.80 7.49
CA ARG A 271 -14.97 -14.80 6.41
C ARG A 271 -16.32 -14.77 5.71
N LYS A 272 -17.43 -14.63 6.46
CA LYS A 272 -18.78 -14.49 5.87
C LYS A 272 -18.83 -13.30 4.91
N ALA A 273 -18.35 -12.13 5.35
CA ALA A 273 -18.27 -10.94 4.51
C ALA A 273 -17.43 -11.17 3.24
N ALA A 274 -16.28 -11.86 3.36
CA ALA A 274 -15.45 -12.20 2.20
C ALA A 274 -16.21 -13.08 1.17
N PHE A 275 -16.94 -14.10 1.64
CA PHE A 275 -17.76 -14.94 0.75
C PHE A 275 -18.96 -14.18 0.14
N GLU A 276 -19.55 -13.21 0.84
CA GLU A 276 -20.58 -12.31 0.30
C GLU A 276 -20.04 -11.38 -0.79
N CYS A 277 -18.82 -10.86 -0.60
CA CYS A 277 -18.12 -10.11 -1.63
C CYS A 277 -17.85 -10.98 -2.86
N MET A 278 -17.36 -12.22 -2.68
CA MET A 278 -17.17 -13.16 -3.79
C MET A 278 -18.48 -13.44 -4.53
N TYR A 279 -19.59 -13.64 -3.82
CA TYR A 279 -20.90 -13.85 -4.43
C TYR A 279 -21.31 -12.62 -5.26
N THR A 280 -21.14 -11.41 -4.73
CA THR A 280 -21.43 -10.16 -5.45
C THR A 280 -20.57 -10.03 -6.71
N LEU A 281 -19.26 -10.29 -6.63
CA LEU A 281 -18.35 -10.26 -7.77
C LEU A 281 -18.74 -11.26 -8.86
N LEU A 282 -19.23 -12.43 -8.47
CA LEU A 282 -19.76 -13.43 -9.41
C LEU A 282 -20.98 -12.90 -10.17
N GLU A 283 -21.85 -12.11 -9.52
CA GLU A 283 -23.02 -11.52 -10.17
C GLU A 283 -22.67 -10.34 -11.08
N THR A 284 -21.74 -9.48 -10.65
CA THR A 284 -21.50 -8.20 -11.31
C THR A 284 -20.32 -8.21 -12.28
N CYS A 285 -19.34 -9.11 -12.09
CA CYS A 285 -18.02 -9.00 -12.71
C CYS A 285 -17.41 -10.34 -13.17
N LEU A 286 -18.23 -11.37 -13.43
CA LEU A 286 -17.76 -12.72 -13.80
C LEU A 286 -16.70 -12.73 -14.90
N GLU A 287 -16.88 -11.95 -15.98
CA GLU A 287 -16.01 -11.94 -17.15
C GLU A 287 -14.55 -11.54 -16.84
N ARG A 288 -14.30 -11.01 -15.65
CA ARG A 288 -12.98 -10.51 -15.22
C ARG A 288 -12.33 -11.35 -14.14
N LEU A 289 -13.04 -12.36 -13.66
CA LEU A 289 -12.50 -13.26 -12.65
C LEU A 289 -11.72 -14.36 -13.36
N GLU A 290 -10.51 -14.65 -12.87
CA GLU A 290 -9.87 -15.91 -13.20
C GLU A 290 -10.67 -17.03 -12.51
N ILE A 291 -11.49 -17.74 -13.30
CA ILE A 291 -12.50 -18.67 -12.78
C ILE A 291 -11.86 -19.80 -11.98
N ASN A 292 -10.64 -20.22 -12.31
CA ASN A 292 -9.99 -21.32 -11.60
C ASN A 292 -9.54 -20.90 -10.20
N GLU A 293 -8.98 -19.71 -10.04
CA GLU A 293 -8.61 -19.15 -8.75
C GLU A 293 -9.86 -18.90 -7.91
N PHE A 294 -10.87 -18.24 -8.48
CA PHE A 294 -12.15 -18.00 -7.81
C PHE A 294 -12.79 -19.30 -7.30
N MET A 295 -12.84 -20.34 -8.14
CA MET A 295 -13.36 -21.65 -7.74
C MET A 295 -12.55 -22.31 -6.62
N THR A 296 -11.23 -22.09 -6.58
CA THR A 296 -10.37 -22.64 -5.52
C THR A 296 -10.73 -22.07 -4.15
N HIS A 297 -10.99 -20.76 -4.09
CA HIS A 297 -11.45 -20.10 -2.86
C HIS A 297 -12.91 -20.44 -2.53
N MET A 298 -13.78 -20.53 -3.54
CA MET A 298 -15.16 -21.00 -3.34
C MET A 298 -15.19 -22.41 -2.75
N GLU A 299 -14.34 -23.34 -3.23
CA GLU A 299 -14.28 -24.72 -2.75
C GLU A 299 -13.99 -24.83 -1.24
N SER A 300 -13.23 -23.90 -0.65
CA SER A 300 -12.95 -23.91 0.78
C SER A 300 -14.21 -23.66 1.61
N GLY A 301 -15.12 -22.81 1.12
CA GLY A 301 -16.39 -22.47 1.75
C GLY A 301 -17.36 -23.66 1.88
N LEU A 302 -17.25 -24.67 1.00
CA LEU A 302 -18.06 -25.89 1.11
C LEU A 302 -17.75 -26.72 2.37
N LYS A 303 -16.59 -26.48 3.01
CA LYS A 303 -16.16 -27.17 4.23
C LYS A 303 -16.34 -26.33 5.49
N ASP A 304 -16.66 -25.04 5.36
CA ASP A 304 -16.71 -24.05 6.45
C ASP A 304 -18.06 -24.06 7.22
N HIS A 305 -18.36 -22.98 7.96
CA HIS A 305 -19.60 -22.78 8.72
C HIS A 305 -20.85 -22.89 7.84
N HIS A 306 -22.00 -23.21 8.45
CA HIS A 306 -23.25 -23.48 7.74
C HIS A 306 -23.66 -22.34 6.80
N ASP A 307 -23.62 -21.10 7.27
CA ASP A 307 -24.00 -19.92 6.46
C ASP A 307 -23.10 -19.76 5.22
N ILE A 308 -21.79 -19.93 5.40
CA ILE A 308 -20.81 -19.88 4.30
C ILE A 308 -21.08 -21.01 3.31
N LYS A 309 -21.38 -22.22 3.79
CA LYS A 309 -21.73 -23.36 2.93
C LYS A 309 -22.95 -23.07 2.07
N LEU A 310 -24.00 -22.47 2.63
CA LEU A 310 -25.21 -22.11 1.89
C LEU A 310 -24.88 -21.12 0.76
N LEU A 311 -24.15 -20.06 1.08
CA LEU A 311 -23.72 -19.06 0.10
C LEU A 311 -22.83 -19.67 -0.99
N THR A 312 -21.94 -20.57 -0.59
CA THR A 312 -21.06 -21.30 -1.52
C THR A 312 -21.84 -22.20 -2.48
N CYS A 313 -22.89 -22.88 -2.00
CA CYS A 313 -23.78 -23.65 -2.84
C CYS A 313 -24.53 -22.77 -3.87
N LEU A 314 -24.92 -21.54 -3.48
CA LEU A 314 -25.52 -20.59 -4.41
C LEU A 314 -24.53 -20.15 -5.50
N MET A 315 -23.29 -19.83 -5.13
CA MET A 315 -22.23 -19.54 -6.10
C MET A 315 -21.99 -20.72 -7.05
N LEU A 316 -21.91 -21.94 -6.52
CA LEU A 316 -21.72 -23.15 -7.31
C LEU A 316 -22.87 -23.37 -8.30
N ALA A 317 -24.13 -23.17 -7.88
CA ALA A 317 -25.28 -23.29 -8.76
C ALA A 317 -25.22 -22.28 -9.93
N ARG A 318 -24.76 -21.05 -9.66
CA ARG A 318 -24.56 -20.04 -10.71
C ARG A 318 -23.40 -20.39 -11.63
N LEU A 319 -22.26 -20.81 -11.10
CA LEU A 319 -21.13 -21.24 -11.91
C LEU A 319 -21.47 -22.47 -12.77
N ALA A 320 -22.33 -23.37 -12.29
CA ALA A 320 -22.81 -24.50 -13.10
C ALA A 320 -23.63 -24.04 -14.31
N ALA A 321 -24.36 -22.93 -14.19
CA ALA A 321 -25.10 -22.34 -15.31
C ALA A 321 -24.21 -21.52 -16.25
N LEU A 322 -23.23 -20.77 -15.72
CA LEU A 322 -22.43 -19.80 -16.47
C LEU A 322 -21.13 -20.41 -17.03
N CYS A 323 -20.50 -21.34 -16.31
CA CYS A 323 -19.20 -21.94 -16.61
C CYS A 323 -19.23 -23.47 -16.40
N PRO A 324 -20.10 -24.22 -17.10
CA PRO A 324 -20.33 -25.65 -16.84
C PRO A 324 -19.07 -26.51 -17.04
N THR A 325 -18.20 -26.16 -17.99
CA THR A 325 -16.98 -26.92 -18.29
C THR A 325 -15.99 -26.87 -17.13
N GLN A 326 -15.77 -25.69 -16.55
CA GLN A 326 -14.86 -25.48 -15.41
C GLN A 326 -15.38 -26.21 -14.17
N VAL A 327 -16.70 -26.17 -13.93
CA VAL A 327 -17.35 -26.92 -12.85
C VAL A 327 -17.18 -28.42 -13.05
N LEU A 328 -17.38 -28.91 -14.28
CA LEU A 328 -17.24 -30.33 -14.59
C LEU A 328 -15.81 -30.84 -14.35
N GLN A 329 -14.79 -30.03 -14.68
CA GLN A 329 -13.38 -30.37 -14.42
C GLN A 329 -13.05 -30.53 -12.93
N ARG A 330 -13.85 -29.94 -12.03
CA ARG A 330 -13.65 -29.98 -10.59
C ARG A 330 -14.71 -30.79 -9.84
N LEU A 331 -15.58 -31.50 -10.55
CA LEU A 331 -16.75 -32.16 -9.99
C LEU A 331 -16.40 -33.10 -8.83
N ASP A 332 -15.32 -33.87 -8.96
CA ASP A 332 -14.88 -34.80 -7.91
C ASP A 332 -14.54 -34.09 -6.59
N ARG A 333 -13.86 -32.93 -6.67
CA ARG A 333 -13.50 -32.12 -5.50
C ARG A 333 -14.72 -31.46 -4.86
N LEU A 334 -15.70 -31.05 -5.67
CA LEU A 334 -16.93 -30.41 -5.23
C LEU A 334 -17.92 -31.42 -4.60
N CYS A 335 -17.96 -32.64 -5.12
CA CYS A 335 -18.89 -33.67 -4.66
C CYS A 335 -18.59 -34.19 -3.25
N GLU A 336 -17.33 -34.26 -2.85
CA GLU A 336 -16.94 -34.80 -1.54
C GLU A 336 -17.52 -33.98 -0.36
N PRO A 337 -17.33 -32.64 -0.29
CA PRO A 337 -17.97 -31.79 0.73
C PRO A 337 -19.50 -31.83 0.73
N LEU A 338 -20.11 -31.88 -0.46
CA LEU A 338 -21.56 -31.91 -0.60
C LEU A 338 -22.15 -33.22 -0.04
N LYS A 339 -21.52 -34.37 -0.34
CA LYS A 339 -21.93 -35.67 0.22
C LYS A 339 -21.92 -35.68 1.75
N VAL A 340 -20.93 -35.06 2.38
CA VAL A 340 -20.85 -34.94 3.84
C VAL A 340 -22.00 -34.09 4.38
N SER A 341 -22.30 -32.98 3.72
CA SER A 341 -23.39 -32.08 4.11
C SER A 341 -24.76 -32.75 4.04
N PHE A 342 -25.05 -33.52 2.97
CA PHE A 342 -26.31 -34.26 2.83
C PHE A 342 -26.46 -35.41 3.83
N LYS A 343 -25.35 -36.05 4.25
CA LYS A 343 -25.39 -37.11 5.27
C LYS A 343 -25.72 -36.58 6.67
N ARG A 344 -25.38 -35.33 6.99
CA ARG A 344 -25.66 -34.72 8.30
C ARG A 344 -27.12 -34.29 8.49
N GLY A 345 -27.88 -34.06 7.41
CA GLY A 345 -29.31 -33.73 7.48
C GLY A 345 -30.25 -34.93 7.61
N LEU A 346 -29.72 -36.15 7.69
CA LEU A 346 -30.46 -37.41 7.76
C LEU A 346 -30.31 -38.15 9.10
N ILE A 347 -29.85 -37.45 10.15
CA ILE A 347 -29.74 -37.98 11.53
C ILE A 347 -30.54 -37.08 12.47
#